data_AF-A0A101H4V1-F1
#
_entry.id   AF-A0A101H4V1-F1
#
_cell.length_a   1.000
_cell.length_b   1.000
_cell.length_c   1.000
_cell.angle_alpha   90.00
_cell.angle_beta   90.00
_cell.angle_gamma   90.00
#
_symmetry.space_group_name_H-M   'P 1'
#
loop_
_entity.id
_entity.type
_entity.pdbx_description
1 polymer ?
#
loop_
_entity_poly.entity_id
_entity_poly.type
_entity_poly.pdbx_seq_one_letter_code
_entity_poly.pdbx_strand_id
1 'polypeptide(L)'
;MEADPALAQPQAKPKLTLAQKLRGLSWKEWAFALGLVLYLGTRLIQLDKFPIYFFTDEAVQTMSAVDLLARGLRDVSGRLLPVYFENGGQYNLSLSVYLQLIPALLPRSVFLTRAVQAVISLAVPLTIWQPCRLGFCTPAPLLRPA
;
A
#
# COMPACT_ATOMS: atom_id res chain seq x y z
N MET A 1 -26.51 -42.64 -32.80
CA MET A 1 -26.08 -41.64 -31.80
C MET A 1 -24.62 -41.93 -31.48
N GLU A 2 -23.73 -41.60 -32.42
CA GLU A 2 -22.30 -41.57 -32.14
C GLU A 2 -22.00 -40.24 -31.45
N ALA A 3 -21.62 -40.32 -30.18
CA ALA A 3 -21.14 -39.18 -29.43
C ALA A 3 -19.72 -38.88 -29.93
N ASP A 4 -19.57 -37.73 -30.58
CA ASP A 4 -18.31 -37.19 -31.07
C ASP A 4 -17.34 -36.97 -29.88
N PRO A 5 -16.16 -37.63 -29.82
CA PRO A 5 -15.24 -37.53 -28.69
C PRO A 5 -14.36 -36.26 -28.79
N ALA A 6 -14.86 -35.18 -29.38
CA ALA A 6 -14.23 -33.86 -29.34
C ALA A 6 -14.61 -33.12 -28.04
N LEU A 7 -14.45 -33.79 -26.89
CA LEU A 7 -14.50 -33.14 -25.58
C LEU A 7 -13.32 -32.15 -25.50
N ALA A 8 -13.67 -30.88 -25.64
CA ALA A 8 -12.85 -29.69 -25.46
C ALA A 8 -11.76 -29.88 -24.39
N GLN A 9 -10.53 -30.12 -24.86
CA GLN A 9 -9.34 -30.03 -24.01
C GLN A 9 -9.24 -28.60 -23.47
N PRO A 10 -9.20 -28.38 -22.13
CA PRO A 10 -9.01 -27.06 -21.57
C PRO A 10 -7.62 -26.56 -21.98
N GLN A 11 -7.55 -25.60 -22.90
CA GLN A 11 -6.30 -24.99 -23.31
C GLN A 11 -5.65 -24.32 -22.09
N ALA A 12 -4.63 -24.97 -21.52
CA ALA A 12 -3.87 -24.48 -20.39
C ALA A 12 -3.09 -23.23 -20.84
N LYS A 13 -3.59 -22.04 -20.47
CA LYS A 13 -2.92 -20.78 -20.77
C LYS A 13 -1.52 -20.80 -20.15
N PRO A 14 -0.44 -20.61 -20.93
CA PRO A 14 0.92 -20.66 -20.41
C PRO A 14 1.10 -19.57 -19.36
N LYS A 15 1.66 -19.94 -18.20
CA LYS A 15 1.99 -19.00 -17.13
C LYS A 15 3.14 -18.11 -17.61
N LEU A 16 2.83 -16.90 -18.08
CA LEU A 16 3.86 -15.95 -18.51
C LEU A 16 4.82 -15.63 -17.37
N THR A 17 6.11 -15.62 -17.69
CA THR A 17 7.18 -15.25 -16.76
C THR A 17 7.13 -13.74 -16.50
N LEU A 18 7.49 -13.29 -15.29
CA LEU A 18 7.47 -11.87 -14.90
C LEU A 18 8.20 -10.97 -15.92
N ALA A 19 9.35 -11.42 -16.42
CA ALA A 19 10.12 -10.70 -17.45
C ALA A 19 9.38 -10.56 -18.79
N GLN A 20 8.60 -11.57 -19.20
CA GLN A 20 7.76 -11.50 -20.41
C GLN A 20 6.61 -10.52 -20.21
N LYS A 21 6.02 -10.49 -19.01
CA LYS A 21 4.96 -9.54 -18.64
C LYS A 21 5.46 -8.09 -18.62
N LEU A 22 6.71 -7.87 -18.17
CA LEU A 22 7.35 -6.55 -18.17
C LEU A 22 7.69 -6.05 -19.58
N ARG A 23 8.08 -6.94 -20.51
CA ARG A 23 8.35 -6.57 -21.90
C ARG A 23 7.09 -6.21 -22.70
N GLY A 24 5.92 -6.67 -22.25
CA GLY A 24 4.63 -6.35 -22.87
C GLY A 24 3.99 -5.05 -22.38
N LEU A 25 4.67 -4.27 -21.53
CA LEU A 25 4.14 -3.01 -20.99
C LEU A 25 4.09 -1.92 -22.07
N SER A 26 2.96 -1.22 -22.14
CA SER A 26 2.76 -0.02 -22.95
C SER A 26 3.62 1.14 -22.44
N TRP A 27 3.98 2.07 -23.33
CA TRP A 27 4.64 3.34 -22.96
C TRP A 27 3.89 4.09 -21.85
N LYS A 28 2.55 4.06 -21.86
CA LYS A 28 1.71 4.70 -20.84
C LYS A 28 1.92 4.06 -19.46
N GLU A 29 2.05 2.73 -19.41
CA GLU A 29 2.29 1.99 -18.17
C GLU A 29 3.70 2.27 -17.64
N TRP A 30 4.70 2.40 -18.53
CA TRP A 30 6.05 2.82 -18.16
C TRP A 30 6.09 4.25 -17.61
N ALA A 31 5.42 5.20 -18.26
CA ALA A 31 5.33 6.58 -17.78
C ALA A 31 4.65 6.67 -16.41
N PHE A 32 3.57 5.90 -16.20
CA PHE A 32 2.91 5.81 -14.90
C PHE A 32 3.83 5.21 -13.83
N ALA A 33 4.51 4.10 -14.14
CA ALA A 33 5.45 3.47 -13.22
C ALA A 33 6.61 4.41 -12.84
N LEU A 34 7.17 5.13 -13.81
CA LEU A 34 8.19 6.14 -13.58
C LEU A 34 7.66 7.25 -12.67
N GLY A 35 6.44 7.74 -12.92
CA GLY A 35 5.78 8.72 -12.07
C GLY A 35 5.63 8.26 -10.62
N LEU A 36 5.24 7.00 -10.39
CA LEU A 36 5.17 6.42 -9.05
C LEU A 36 6.53 6.33 -8.36
N VAL A 37 7.57 5.92 -9.10
CA VAL A 37 8.93 5.83 -8.55
C VAL A 37 9.44 7.22 -8.17
N LEU A 38 9.23 8.23 -9.02
CA LEU A 38 9.60 9.61 -8.72
C LEU A 38 8.83 10.15 -7.52
N TYR A 39 7.51 9.94 -7.48
CA TYR A 39 6.67 10.30 -6.33
C TYR A 39 7.19 9.68 -5.04
N LEU A 40 7.40 8.37 -5.02
CA LEU A 40 7.89 7.67 -3.84
C LEU A 40 9.29 8.14 -3.45
N GLY A 41 10.18 8.35 -4.43
CA GLY A 41 11.51 8.92 -4.22
C GLY A 41 11.45 10.27 -3.50
N THR A 42 10.62 11.21 -3.98
CA THR A 42 10.46 12.52 -3.31
C THR A 42 9.93 12.43 -1.87
N ARG A 43 9.22 11.35 -1.52
CA ARG A 43 8.71 11.13 -0.16
C ARG A 43 9.67 10.41 0.75
N LEU A 44 10.55 9.56 0.21
CA LEU A 44 11.49 8.77 1.02
C LEU A 44 12.85 9.48 1.22
N ILE A 45 13.26 10.35 0.32
CA ILE A 45 14.53 11.07 0.44
C ILE A 45 14.50 12.00 1.65
N GLN A 46 15.46 11.82 2.57
CA GLN A 46 15.64 12.65 3.79
C GLN A 46 14.43 12.69 4.73
N LEU A 47 13.58 11.66 4.72
CA LEU A 47 12.37 11.58 5.52
C LEU A 47 12.63 11.56 7.05
N ASP A 48 13.80 11.10 7.45
CA ASP A 48 14.31 11.13 8.82
C ASP A 48 14.93 12.47 9.22
N LYS A 49 15.34 13.29 8.25
CA LYS A 49 15.98 14.59 8.49
C LYS A 49 14.98 15.75 8.55
N PHE A 50 13.90 15.67 7.78
CA PHE A 50 12.88 16.71 7.73
C PHE A 50 11.46 16.12 7.78
N PRO A 51 10.56 16.65 8.64
CA PRO A 51 10.81 17.64 9.69
C PRO A 51 11.73 17.08 10.80
N ILE A 52 12.55 17.96 11.39
CA ILE A 52 13.55 17.60 12.42
C ILE A 52 12.87 17.06 13.69
N TYR A 53 11.67 17.55 13.99
CA TYR A 53 10.90 17.09 15.13
C TYR A 53 10.16 15.79 14.80
N PHE A 54 10.27 14.82 15.69
CA PHE A 54 9.46 13.60 15.69
C PHE A 54 8.45 13.70 16.82
N PHE A 55 7.18 13.90 16.45
CA PHE A 55 6.12 14.17 17.40
C PHE A 55 5.59 12.90 18.06
N THR A 56 4.97 13.07 19.23
CA THR A 56 4.44 11.95 20.03
C THR A 56 3.28 11.23 19.35
N ASP A 57 2.48 11.91 18.53
CA ASP A 57 1.39 11.35 17.72
C ASP A 57 1.90 10.48 16.55
N GLU A 58 3.11 10.74 16.04
CA GLU A 58 3.81 9.85 15.12
C GLU A 58 4.40 8.64 15.86
N ALA A 59 5.01 8.88 17.04
CA ALA A 59 5.68 7.86 17.82
C ALA A 59 4.73 6.82 18.41
N VAL A 60 3.58 7.27 18.94
CA VAL A 60 2.64 6.44 19.68
C VAL A 60 2.15 5.26 18.86
N GLN A 61 1.92 5.43 17.55
CA GLN A 61 1.43 4.35 16.70
C GLN A 61 2.43 3.19 16.61
N THR A 62 3.72 3.52 16.47
CA THR A 62 4.78 2.51 16.39
C THR A 62 5.06 1.90 17.76
N MET A 63 5.06 2.71 18.83
CA MET A 63 5.29 2.20 20.18
C MET A 63 4.15 1.31 20.67
N SER A 64 2.89 1.68 20.39
CA SER A 64 1.73 0.81 20.64
C SER A 64 1.81 -0.49 19.84
N ALA A 65 2.34 -0.46 18.61
CA ALA A 65 2.54 -1.68 17.81
C ALA A 65 3.62 -2.58 18.41
N VAL A 66 4.73 -2.01 18.92
CA VAL A 66 5.77 -2.75 19.66
C VAL A 66 5.19 -3.40 20.91
N ASP A 67 4.42 -2.65 21.71
CA ASP A 67 3.78 -3.17 22.91
C ASP A 67 2.77 -4.27 22.59
N LEU A 68 2.00 -4.11 21.51
CA LEU A 68 1.04 -5.10 21.03
C LEU A 68 1.75 -6.41 20.63
N LEU A 69 2.87 -6.32 19.92
CA LEU A 69 3.69 -7.48 19.56
C LEU A 69 4.27 -8.16 20.81
N ALA A 70 4.80 -7.38 21.75
CA ALA A 70 5.34 -7.90 23.01
C ALA A 70 4.30 -8.65 23.86
N ARG A 71 3.02 -8.25 23.78
CA ARG A 71 1.89 -8.88 24.45
C ARG A 71 1.23 -10.01 23.66
N GLY A 72 1.79 -10.39 22.51
CA GLY A 72 1.24 -11.46 21.67
C GLY A 72 -0.08 -11.09 20.98
N LEU A 73 -0.15 -9.86 20.43
CA LEU A 73 -1.33 -9.28 19.78
C LEU A 73 -2.52 -9.07 20.72
N ARG A 74 -2.23 -8.84 22.00
CA ARG A 74 -3.22 -8.56 23.03
C ARG A 74 -3.06 -7.18 23.63
N ASP A 75 -4.19 -6.56 23.92
CA ASP A 75 -4.25 -5.28 24.64
C ASP A 75 -3.92 -5.42 26.14
N VAL A 76 -3.80 -4.29 26.85
CA VAL A 76 -3.69 -4.21 28.31
C VAL A 76 -4.80 -4.99 29.03
N SER A 77 -6.00 -5.03 28.45
CA SER A 77 -7.16 -5.76 29.00
C SER A 77 -7.18 -7.25 28.61
N GLY A 78 -6.15 -7.76 27.93
CA GLY A 78 -6.05 -9.16 27.47
C GLY A 78 -6.85 -9.48 26.21
N ARG A 79 -7.51 -8.49 25.60
CA ARG A 79 -8.30 -8.64 24.36
C ARG A 79 -7.39 -8.88 23.17
N LEU A 80 -7.67 -9.92 22.38
CA LEU A 80 -6.98 -10.21 21.13
C LEU A 80 -7.38 -9.21 20.05
N LEU A 81 -6.41 -8.72 19.29
CA LEU A 81 -6.61 -7.81 18.16
C LEU A 81 -7.59 -6.67 18.48
N PRO A 82 -7.26 -5.78 19.43
CA PRO A 82 -8.13 -4.69 19.83
C PRO A 82 -8.46 -3.76 18.64
N VAL A 83 -9.72 -3.32 18.58
CA VAL A 83 -10.20 -2.38 17.54
C VAL A 83 -9.83 -0.93 17.88
N TYR A 84 -9.64 -0.64 19.16
CA TYR A 84 -9.28 0.68 19.68
C TYR A 84 -8.09 0.58 20.62
N PHE A 85 -7.24 1.60 20.60
CA PHE A 85 -6.11 1.76 21.51
C PHE A 85 -6.28 3.04 22.30
N GLU A 86 -6.00 2.98 23.60
CA GLU A 86 -5.96 4.15 24.45
C GLU A 86 -4.66 4.93 24.23
N ASN A 87 -4.77 6.23 24.01
CA ASN A 87 -3.66 7.16 23.82
C ASN A 87 -3.96 8.43 24.62
N GLY A 88 -3.32 8.58 25.78
CA GLY A 88 -3.46 9.77 26.62
C GLY A 88 -4.91 10.06 27.07
N GLY A 89 -5.69 9.01 27.38
CA GLY A 89 -7.08 9.13 27.82
C GLY A 89 -8.10 9.29 26.68
N GLN A 90 -7.68 9.23 25.42
CA GLN A 90 -8.54 9.17 24.24
C GLN A 90 -8.37 7.83 23.51
N TYR A 91 -9.39 7.38 22.79
CA TYR A 91 -9.31 6.16 21.98
C TYR A 91 -9.02 6.47 20.52
N ASN A 92 -7.98 5.87 19.96
CA ASN A 92 -7.65 5.91 18.54
C ASN A 92 -8.03 4.60 17.85
N LEU A 93 -8.36 4.69 16.56
CA LEU A 93 -8.66 3.54 15.74
C LEU A 93 -7.38 2.71 15.52
N SER A 94 -7.47 1.40 15.71
CA SER A 94 -6.35 0.46 15.65
C SER A 94 -5.64 0.35 14.30
N LEU A 95 -6.25 0.82 13.21
CA LEU A 95 -5.71 0.69 11.87
C LEU A 95 -4.28 1.25 11.76
N SER A 96 -4.02 2.43 12.32
CA SER A 96 -2.69 3.05 12.28
C SER A 96 -1.65 2.24 13.03
N VAL A 97 -2.01 1.63 14.15
CA VAL A 97 -1.15 0.72 14.93
C VAL A 97 -0.85 -0.55 14.14
N TYR A 98 -1.86 -1.13 13.48
CA TYR A 98 -1.66 -2.34 12.66
C TYR A 98 -0.75 -2.10 11.47
N LEU A 99 -0.84 -0.94 10.82
CA LEU A 99 0.04 -0.57 9.72
C LEU A 99 1.51 -0.46 10.16
N GLN A 100 1.75 -0.11 11.42
CA GLN A 100 3.08 0.01 12.01
C GLN A 100 3.63 -1.33 12.56
N LEU A 101 2.89 -2.44 12.47
CA LEU A 101 3.40 -3.76 12.91
C LEU A 101 4.67 -4.19 12.17
N ILE A 102 4.77 -3.90 10.87
CA ILE A 102 5.95 -4.25 10.07
C ILE A 102 7.18 -3.46 10.56
N PRO A 103 7.13 -2.12 10.68
CA PRO A 103 8.18 -1.34 11.34
C PRO A 103 8.51 -1.78 12.77
N ALA A 104 7.50 -2.20 13.54
CA ALA A 104 7.69 -2.62 14.93
C ALA A 104 8.51 -3.91 15.08
N LEU A 105 8.62 -4.73 14.03
CA LEU A 105 9.50 -5.91 14.00
C LEU A 105 10.98 -5.56 13.76
N LEU A 106 11.24 -4.34 13.27
CA LEU A 106 12.58 -3.85 12.93
C LEU A 106 13.13 -2.98 14.08
N PRO A 107 14.45 -2.70 14.09
CA PRO A 107 15.01 -1.75 15.02
C PRO A 107 14.31 -0.39 14.93
N ARG A 108 14.10 0.25 16.08
CA ARG A 108 13.38 1.52 16.18
C ARG A 108 14.03 2.56 15.28
N SER A 109 13.27 3.09 14.33
CA SER A 109 13.75 4.06 13.35
C SER A 109 12.64 5.00 12.92
N VAL A 110 12.92 6.30 13.01
CA VAL A 110 12.01 7.36 12.53
C VAL A 110 11.74 7.22 11.04
N PHE A 111 12.77 6.82 10.28
CA PHE A 111 12.63 6.57 8.85
C PHE A 111 11.56 5.52 8.56
N LEU A 112 11.59 4.39 9.28
CA LEU A 112 10.64 3.28 9.05
C LEU A 112 9.20 3.68 9.41
N THR A 113 9.02 4.34 10.56
CA THR A 113 7.70 4.83 11.00
C THR A 113 7.06 5.74 9.97
N ARG A 114 7.85 6.64 9.36
CA ARG A 114 7.36 7.59 8.35
C ARG A 114 7.23 6.96 6.96
N ALA A 115 8.13 6.05 6.59
CA ALA A 115 8.13 5.40 5.29
C ALA A 115 6.84 4.60 5.04
N VAL A 116 6.24 4.01 6.07
CA VAL A 116 4.96 3.30 5.95
C VAL A 116 3.87 4.21 5.40
N GLN A 117 3.77 5.45 5.87
CA GLN A 117 2.77 6.41 5.38
C GLN A 117 3.01 6.78 3.91
N ALA A 118 4.26 6.94 3.51
CA ALA A 118 4.65 7.20 2.12
C ALA A 118 4.34 6.01 1.19
N VAL A 119 4.41 4.78 1.69
CA VAL A 119 4.06 3.59 0.91
C VAL A 119 2.54 3.45 0.80
N ILE A 120 1.81 3.67 1.90
CA ILE A 120 0.34 3.59 1.91
C ILE A 120 -0.28 4.61 0.96
N SER A 121 0.32 5.80 0.83
CA SER A 121 -0.20 6.83 -0.09
C SER A 121 -0.18 6.41 -1.56
N LEU A 122 0.59 5.37 -1.94
CA LEU A 122 0.55 4.78 -3.29
C LEU A 122 -0.78 4.10 -3.61
N ALA A 123 -1.58 3.72 -2.61
CA ALA A 123 -2.88 3.10 -2.82
C ALA A 123 -3.79 3.98 -3.69
N VAL A 124 -3.73 5.30 -3.52
CA VAL A 124 -4.56 6.26 -4.26
C VAL A 124 -4.23 6.32 -5.76
N PRO A 125 -2.98 6.62 -6.20
CA PRO A 125 -2.68 6.64 -7.63
C PRO A 125 -2.85 5.26 -8.26
N LEU A 126 -2.63 4.17 -7.53
CA LEU A 126 -2.88 2.82 -8.02
C LEU A 126 -4.37 2.55 -8.28
N THR A 127 -5.26 2.93 -7.36
CA THR A 127 -6.71 2.72 -7.54
C THR A 127 -7.25 3.59 -8.68
N ILE A 128 -6.78 4.82 -8.81
CA ILE A 128 -7.18 5.74 -9.89
C ILE A 128 -6.67 5.26 -11.26
N TRP A 129 -5.48 4.66 -11.33
CA TRP A 129 -4.92 4.17 -12.58
C TRP A 129 -5.64 2.95 -13.15
N GLN A 130 -6.19 2.06 -12.31
CA GLN A 130 -6.83 0.82 -12.78
C GLN A 130 -7.94 1.09 -13.83
N PRO A 131 -8.91 1.98 -13.62
CA PRO A 131 -9.88 2.36 -14.65
C PRO A 131 -9.25 2.89 -15.94
N CYS A 132 -8.22 3.74 -15.84
CA CYS A 132 -7.51 4.24 -17.03
C CYS A 132 -6.87 3.10 -17.82
N ARG A 133 -6.33 2.09 -17.14
CA ARG A 133 -5.74 0.90 -17.77
C ARG A 133 -6.77 0.04 -18.48
N LEU A 134 -7.99 -0.05 -17.94
CA LEU A 134 -9.11 -0.76 -18.57
C LEU A 134 -9.79 0.04 -19.70
N GLY A 135 -9.33 1.26 -19.98
CA GLY A 135 -9.86 2.10 -21.07
C GLY A 135 -11.03 3.00 -20.67
N PHE A 136 -11.35 3.12 -19.37
CA PHE A 136 -12.47 3.93 -18.86
C PHE A 136 -12.10 5.39 -18.56
N CYS A 137 -10.86 5.83 -18.82
CA CYS A 137 -10.51 7.24 -18.73
C CYS A 137 -10.94 7.96 -20.00
N THR A 138 -12.19 8.43 -20.00
CA THR A 138 -12.64 9.46 -20.94
C THR A 138 -11.76 10.69 -20.72
N PRO A 139 -11.13 11.27 -21.76
CA PRO A 139 -10.52 12.59 -21.61
C PRO A 139 -11.60 13.54 -21.11
N ALA A 140 -11.29 14.31 -20.06
CA ALA A 140 -12.17 15.39 -19.64
C ALA A 140 -12.53 16.21 -20.89
N PRO A 141 -13.82 16.52 -21.13
CA PRO A 141 -14.18 17.32 -22.28
C PRO A 141 -13.48 18.66 -22.15
N LEU A 142 -12.43 18.85 -22.95
CA LEU A 142 -11.83 20.16 -23.18
C LEU A 142 -12.99 21.03 -23.62
N LEU A 143 -13.33 22.02 -22.77
CA LEU A 143 -14.27 23.09 -23.10
C LEU A 143 -13.86 23.61 -24.47
N ARG A 144 -14.63 23.23 -25.50
CA ARG A 144 -14.48 23.81 -26.82
C ARG A 144 -14.91 25.27 -26.68
N PRO A 145 -14.07 26.25 -26.99
CA PRO A 145 -14.54 27.63 -27.07
C PRO A 145 -15.64 27.69 -28.14
N ALA A 146 -16.73 28.38 -27.78
CA ALA A 146 -17.88 28.61 -28.64
C ALA A 146 -17.54 29.47 -29.86
#